data_AF-A0A706WNE7-F1
#
_entry.id   AF-A0A706WNE7-F1
#
_cell.length_a   1.000
_cell.length_b   1.000
_cell.length_c   1.000
_cell.angle_alpha   90.00
_cell.angle_beta   90.00
_cell.angle_gamma   90.00
#
_symmetry.space_group_name_H-M   'P 1'
#
loop_
_entity.id
_entity.type
_entity.pdbx_description
1 polymer ?
#
loop_
_entity_poly.entity_id
_entity_poly.type
_entity_poly.pdbx_seq_one_letter_code
_entity_poly.pdbx_strand_id
1 'polypeptide(L)'
;MSEFAWSWNEPRPAIDPARFTERRQETETDLQRAIRYYLEADKRAQEEQEAKEEAFFAQSAMGKKLMASLEEAGQREKLAQSIISKRRATEQDPVARAFATLKALPVYLREPLSRHLSFLRKKQEADRQKGKKSWQAERYARGPLRKIFERLDRTDGRWLTPGYRSLAGRERLDDLLYLPQLNKHQIQTLATMTAAMFSSTFETLCDGFGARDGELTMDVMLKAYRMLARIALRLHIMPPHYEALNKSEPDTELLPGAILRLTCADWWKRKLWLLRCEWREEQLRAACLVSRKTSPYLSQDALSEFRAQREKTRDFLKSFMLENE
;
A
#
# COMPACT_ATOMS: atom_id res chain seq x y z
N MET A 1 -2.75 -96.59 -37.32
CA MET A 1 -3.60 -95.95 -36.28
C MET A 1 -3.93 -94.57 -36.80
N SER A 2 -5.22 -94.26 -36.88
CA SER A 2 -5.82 -93.16 -37.67
C SER A 2 -5.26 -91.78 -37.32
N GLU A 3 -4.74 -91.06 -38.32
CA GLU A 3 -4.58 -89.60 -38.24
C GLU A 3 -5.97 -88.96 -38.17
N PHE A 4 -6.19 -88.11 -37.18
CA PHE A 4 -7.44 -87.37 -37.05
C PHE A 4 -7.45 -86.24 -38.09
N ALA A 5 -8.58 -86.06 -38.79
CA ALA A 5 -8.69 -85.09 -39.90
C ALA A 5 -8.46 -83.62 -39.47
N TRP A 6 -8.58 -83.31 -38.18
CA TRP A 6 -8.36 -81.98 -37.64
C TRP A 6 -7.83 -82.09 -36.20
N SER A 7 -6.95 -81.16 -35.80
CA SER A 7 -6.26 -81.16 -34.49
C SER A 7 -7.19 -81.09 -33.28
N TRP A 8 -8.40 -80.53 -33.42
CA TRP A 8 -9.43 -80.51 -32.37
C TRP A 8 -10.15 -81.85 -32.12
N ASN A 9 -9.95 -82.85 -32.99
CA ASN A 9 -10.49 -84.21 -32.82
C ASN A 9 -9.55 -85.14 -32.05
N GLU A 10 -8.33 -84.68 -31.71
CA GLU A 10 -7.41 -85.44 -30.89
C GLU A 10 -7.94 -85.56 -29.44
N PRO A 11 -7.86 -86.74 -28.80
CA PRO A 11 -8.29 -86.91 -27.42
C PRO A 11 -7.46 -86.01 -26.50
N ARG A 12 -8.13 -85.04 -25.86
CA ARG A 12 -7.44 -84.12 -24.95
C ARG A 12 -6.85 -84.90 -23.76
N PRO A 13 -5.62 -84.57 -23.32
CA PRO A 13 -5.03 -85.21 -22.15
C PRO A 13 -5.93 -84.98 -20.92
N ALA A 14 -6.13 -86.03 -20.12
CA ALA A 14 -6.94 -85.98 -18.91
C ALA A 14 -6.42 -84.89 -17.95
N ILE A 15 -7.34 -84.09 -17.41
CA ILE A 15 -7.02 -83.00 -16.48
C ILE A 15 -6.61 -83.62 -15.15
N ASP A 16 -5.35 -83.45 -14.76
CA ASP A 16 -4.81 -83.91 -13.48
C ASP A 16 -5.26 -82.96 -12.33
N PRO A 17 -6.06 -83.43 -11.35
CA PRO A 17 -6.58 -82.59 -10.28
C PRO A 17 -5.50 -81.95 -9.40
N ALA A 18 -4.32 -82.55 -9.31
CA ALA A 18 -3.22 -82.06 -8.49
C ALA A 18 -2.45 -80.88 -9.12
N ARG A 19 -2.51 -80.72 -10.45
CA ARG A 19 -1.83 -79.65 -11.20
C ARG A 19 -2.79 -78.60 -11.79
N PHE A 20 -4.09 -78.70 -11.48
CA PHE A 20 -5.11 -77.79 -12.00
C PHE A 20 -4.90 -76.31 -11.61
N THR A 21 -4.25 -76.05 -10.47
CA THR A 21 -3.94 -74.70 -9.98
C THR A 21 -2.67 -74.10 -10.61
N GLU A 22 -1.84 -74.91 -11.28
CA GLU A 22 -0.66 -74.43 -11.98
C GLU A 22 -1.09 -73.86 -13.34
N ARG A 23 -1.03 -72.53 -13.45
CA ARG A 23 -1.39 -71.80 -14.68
C ARG A 23 -0.46 -72.23 -15.82
N ARG A 24 -0.88 -73.21 -16.64
CA ARG A 24 -0.19 -73.50 -17.91
C ARG A 24 -0.17 -72.20 -18.71
N GLN A 25 1.02 -71.78 -19.17
CA GLN A 25 1.11 -70.85 -20.30
C GLN A 25 0.55 -71.61 -21.50
N GLU A 26 -0.76 -71.54 -21.68
CA GLU A 26 -1.39 -71.93 -22.93
C GLU A 26 -0.73 -71.10 -24.02
N THR A 27 -0.11 -71.77 -24.99
CA THR A 27 0.35 -71.10 -26.20
C THR A 27 -0.86 -70.40 -26.78
N GLU A 28 -0.77 -69.07 -26.96
CA GLU A 28 -1.89 -68.26 -27.46
C GLU A 28 -2.54 -69.00 -28.63
N THR A 29 -3.81 -69.35 -28.46
CA THR A 29 -4.56 -70.03 -29.52
C THR A 29 -4.58 -69.14 -30.75
N ASP A 30 -4.59 -69.73 -31.94
CA ASP A 30 -4.59 -68.95 -33.19
C ASP A 30 -5.78 -67.96 -33.24
N LEU A 31 -6.89 -68.32 -32.60
CA LEU A 31 -8.04 -67.43 -32.40
C LEU A 31 -7.74 -66.24 -31.49
N GLN A 32 -7.04 -66.42 -30.37
CA GLN A 32 -6.65 -65.32 -29.47
C GLN A 32 -5.69 -64.34 -30.16
N ARG A 33 -4.76 -64.84 -30.98
CA ARG A 33 -3.87 -64.01 -31.80
C ARG A 33 -4.66 -63.18 -32.82
N ALA A 34 -5.62 -63.81 -33.50
CA ALA A 34 -6.50 -63.12 -34.43
C ALA A 34 -7.32 -62.04 -33.72
N ILE A 35 -7.96 -62.35 -32.58
CA ILE A 35 -8.74 -61.39 -31.79
C ILE A 35 -7.88 -60.20 -31.37
N ARG A 36 -6.66 -60.44 -30.87
CA ARG A 36 -5.74 -59.37 -30.49
C ARG A 36 -5.35 -58.49 -31.68
N TYR A 37 -5.07 -59.09 -32.83
CA TYR A 37 -4.77 -58.34 -34.06
C TYR A 37 -5.93 -57.42 -34.46
N TYR A 38 -7.18 -57.92 -34.43
CA TYR A 38 -8.35 -57.09 -34.72
C TYR A 38 -8.56 -55.98 -33.70
N LEU A 39 -8.35 -56.24 -32.40
CA LEU A 39 -8.46 -55.21 -31.36
C LEU A 39 -7.37 -54.12 -31.50
N GLU A 40 -6.14 -54.50 -31.84
CA GLU A 40 -5.07 -53.53 -32.11
C GLU A 40 -5.33 -52.76 -33.40
N ALA A 41 -5.91 -53.40 -34.43
CA ALA A 41 -6.31 -52.74 -35.67
C ALA A 41 -7.47 -51.76 -35.45
N ASP A 42 -8.47 -52.13 -34.65
CA ASP A 42 -9.59 -51.27 -34.28
C ASP A 42 -9.13 -50.06 -33.47
N LYS A 43 -8.21 -50.26 -32.51
CA LYS A 43 -7.59 -49.15 -31.77
C LYS A 43 -6.85 -48.20 -32.67
N ARG A 44 -6.03 -48.71 -33.60
CA ARG A 44 -5.33 -47.86 -34.58
C ARG A 44 -6.31 -47.12 -35.49
N ALA A 45 -7.38 -47.79 -35.92
CA ALA A 45 -8.42 -47.15 -36.72
C ALA A 45 -9.15 -46.05 -35.95
N GLN A 46 -9.43 -46.25 -34.65
CA GLN A 46 -9.98 -45.23 -33.76
C GLN A 46 -9.01 -44.06 -33.57
N GLU A 47 -7.75 -44.33 -33.24
CA GLU A 47 -6.71 -43.30 -33.10
C GLU A 47 -6.54 -42.49 -34.40
N GLU A 48 -6.62 -43.15 -35.57
CA GLU A 48 -6.58 -42.47 -36.87
C GLU A 48 -7.83 -41.60 -37.13
N GLN A 49 -9.01 -42.06 -36.70
CA GLN A 49 -10.24 -41.28 -36.80
C GLN A 49 -10.18 -40.06 -35.87
N GLU A 50 -9.81 -40.26 -34.61
CA GLU A 50 -9.61 -39.19 -33.62
C GLU A 50 -8.57 -38.18 -34.11
N ALA A 51 -7.43 -38.64 -34.64
CA ALA A 51 -6.42 -37.75 -35.20
C ALA A 51 -6.92 -36.94 -36.41
N LYS A 52 -7.77 -37.54 -37.27
CA LYS A 52 -8.41 -36.84 -38.39
C LYS A 52 -9.41 -35.78 -37.89
N GLU A 53 -10.19 -36.10 -36.87
CA GLU A 53 -11.15 -35.19 -36.24
C GLU A 53 -10.46 -34.02 -35.53
N GLU A 54 -9.38 -34.30 -34.78
CA GLU A 54 -8.54 -33.28 -34.14
C GLU A 54 -7.85 -32.39 -35.17
N ALA A 55 -7.31 -32.97 -36.25
CA ALA A 55 -6.71 -32.21 -37.34
C ALA A 55 -7.74 -31.32 -38.06
N PHE A 56 -8.96 -31.83 -38.29
CA PHE A 56 -10.06 -31.05 -38.87
C PHE A 56 -10.46 -29.90 -37.93
N PHE A 57 -10.60 -30.16 -36.63
CA PHE A 57 -10.91 -29.14 -35.64
C PHE A 57 -9.80 -28.08 -35.56
N ALA A 58 -8.53 -28.48 -35.51
CA ALA A 58 -7.38 -27.59 -35.49
C ALA A 58 -7.30 -26.69 -36.74
N GLN A 59 -7.71 -27.19 -37.90
CA GLN A 59 -7.75 -26.42 -39.15
C GLN A 59 -8.96 -25.48 -39.26
N SER A 60 -10.06 -25.79 -38.55
CA SER A 60 -11.26 -24.97 -38.48
C SER A 60 -10.97 -23.57 -37.92
N ALA A 61 -11.77 -22.59 -38.33
CA ALA A 61 -11.67 -21.21 -37.84
C ALA A 61 -11.84 -21.13 -36.31
N MET A 62 -12.64 -22.02 -35.71
CA MET A 62 -12.82 -22.08 -34.26
C MET A 62 -11.61 -22.70 -33.55
N GLY A 63 -11.06 -23.81 -34.06
CA GLY A 63 -9.87 -24.44 -33.46
C GLY A 63 -8.64 -23.56 -33.55
N LYS A 64 -8.43 -22.85 -34.67
CA LYS A 64 -7.35 -21.84 -34.79
C LYS A 64 -7.48 -20.71 -33.76
N LYS A 65 -8.69 -20.19 -33.55
CA LYS A 65 -8.95 -19.17 -32.52
C LYS A 65 -8.71 -19.71 -31.11
N LEU A 66 -9.11 -20.95 -30.85
CA LEU A 66 -8.93 -21.60 -29.55
C LEU A 66 -7.45 -21.86 -29.26
N MET A 67 -6.68 -22.38 -30.23
CA MET A 67 -5.22 -22.53 -30.12
C MET A 67 -4.52 -21.19 -29.89
N ALA A 68 -4.84 -20.15 -30.66
CA ALA A 68 -4.29 -18.81 -30.44
C ALA A 68 -4.61 -18.27 -29.05
N SER A 69 -5.84 -18.46 -28.55
CA SER A 69 -6.22 -18.05 -27.20
C SER A 69 -5.49 -18.86 -26.11
N LEU A 70 -5.22 -20.15 -26.34
CA LEU A 70 -4.46 -20.99 -25.42
C LEU A 70 -2.97 -20.60 -25.41
N GLU A 71 -2.40 -20.27 -26.56
CA GLU A 71 -1.04 -19.72 -26.65
C GLU A 71 -0.92 -18.39 -25.93
N GLU A 72 -1.87 -17.47 -26.14
CA GLU A 72 -1.95 -16.21 -25.38
C GLU A 72 -2.09 -16.46 -23.87
N ALA A 73 -2.93 -17.40 -23.46
CA ALA A 73 -3.11 -17.77 -22.05
C ALA A 73 -1.81 -18.34 -21.46
N GLY A 74 -1.12 -19.22 -22.18
CA GLY A 74 0.17 -19.78 -21.77
C GLY A 74 1.28 -18.72 -21.70
N GLN A 75 1.29 -17.75 -22.62
CA GLN A 75 2.20 -16.60 -22.55
C GLN A 75 1.89 -15.73 -21.32
N ARG A 76 0.62 -15.42 -21.06
CA ARG A 76 0.17 -14.67 -19.87
C ARG A 76 0.57 -15.40 -18.59
N GLU A 77 0.44 -16.72 -18.54
CA GLU A 77 0.84 -17.53 -17.39
C GLU A 77 2.35 -17.52 -17.16
N LYS A 78 3.16 -17.69 -18.21
CA LYS A 78 4.62 -17.56 -18.13
C LYS A 78 5.05 -16.18 -17.63
N LEU A 79 4.40 -15.12 -18.12
CA LEU A 79 4.62 -13.75 -17.63
C LEU A 79 4.25 -13.62 -16.15
N ALA A 80 3.11 -14.16 -15.73
CA ALA A 80 2.68 -14.15 -14.34
C ALA A 80 3.68 -14.90 -13.44
N GLN A 81 4.12 -16.10 -13.84
CA GLN A 81 5.14 -16.88 -13.12
C GLN A 81 6.48 -16.13 -13.03
N SER A 82 6.89 -15.42 -14.08
CA SER A 82 8.09 -14.55 -14.07
C SER A 82 7.95 -13.38 -13.10
N ILE A 83 6.79 -12.74 -13.03
CA ILE A 83 6.53 -11.65 -12.07
C ILE A 83 6.53 -12.19 -10.64
N ILE A 84 5.91 -13.35 -10.40
CA ILE A 84 5.86 -14.00 -9.09
C ILE A 84 7.27 -14.38 -8.63
N SER A 85 8.09 -14.98 -9.50
CA SER A 85 9.46 -15.37 -9.15
C SER A 85 10.33 -14.15 -8.83
N LYS A 86 10.22 -13.06 -9.61
CA LYS A 86 10.89 -11.78 -9.32
C LYS A 86 10.42 -11.16 -8.00
N ARG A 87 9.13 -11.21 -7.69
CA ARG A 87 8.59 -10.77 -6.39
C ARG A 87 9.15 -11.62 -5.24
N ARG A 88 9.17 -12.94 -5.36
CA ARG A 88 9.76 -13.84 -4.36
C ARG A 88 11.26 -13.57 -4.15
N ALA A 89 12.00 -13.32 -5.23
CA ALA A 89 13.42 -12.97 -5.15
C ALA A 89 13.66 -11.63 -4.43
N THR A 90 12.81 -10.63 -4.70
CA THR A 90 12.88 -9.32 -4.00
C THR A 90 12.41 -9.39 -2.55
N GLU A 91 11.50 -10.30 -2.20
CA GLU A 91 11.13 -10.58 -0.81
C GLU A 91 12.26 -11.27 -0.03
N GLN A 92 13.04 -12.11 -0.70
CA GLN A 92 14.19 -12.80 -0.11
C GLN A 92 15.40 -11.87 0.10
N ASP A 93 15.63 -10.89 -0.78
CA ASP A 93 16.68 -9.88 -0.59
C ASP A 93 16.23 -8.78 0.39
N PRO A 94 16.80 -8.71 1.61
CA PRO A 94 16.42 -7.71 2.59
C PRO A 94 16.70 -6.28 2.13
N VAL A 95 17.71 -6.07 1.28
CA VAL A 95 18.09 -4.74 0.78
C VAL A 95 17.11 -4.27 -0.29
N ALA A 96 16.74 -5.14 -1.25
CA ALA A 96 15.70 -4.83 -2.23
C ALA A 96 14.35 -4.53 -1.56
N ARG A 97 13.94 -5.35 -0.59
CA ARG A 97 12.73 -5.11 0.21
C ARG A 97 12.76 -3.76 0.91
N ALA A 98 13.89 -3.42 1.55
CA ALA A 98 14.08 -2.13 2.19
C ALA A 98 13.93 -0.95 1.20
N PHE A 99 14.51 -1.05 -0.01
CA PHE A 99 14.32 -0.02 -1.04
C PHE A 99 12.88 0.10 -1.52
N ALA A 100 12.15 -1.01 -1.63
CA ALA A 100 10.72 -0.99 -1.97
C ALA A 100 9.91 -0.24 -0.90
N THR A 101 10.17 -0.51 0.38
CA THR A 101 9.54 0.23 1.50
C THR A 101 9.94 1.71 1.51
N LEU A 102 11.22 2.02 1.29
CA LEU A 102 11.70 3.40 1.19
C LEU A 102 11.01 4.18 0.06
N LYS A 103 10.69 3.52 -1.06
CA LYS A 103 10.03 4.15 -2.21
C LYS A 103 8.64 4.70 -1.85
N ALA A 104 7.94 4.07 -0.91
CA ALA A 104 6.63 4.52 -0.42
C ALA A 104 6.72 5.72 0.53
N LEU A 105 7.90 6.01 1.10
CA LEU A 105 8.07 7.14 2.01
C LEU A 105 8.12 8.49 1.26
N PRO A 106 7.73 9.58 1.95
CA PRO A 106 7.92 10.94 1.46
C PRO A 106 9.38 11.25 1.11
N VAL A 107 9.59 12.13 0.14
CA VAL A 107 10.92 12.46 -0.42
C VAL A 107 11.94 12.81 0.67
N TYR A 108 11.56 13.65 1.63
CA TYR A 108 12.45 14.13 2.70
C TYR A 108 12.91 13.03 3.68
N LEU A 109 12.18 11.90 3.79
CA LEU A 109 12.62 10.71 4.53
C LEU A 109 13.34 9.73 3.61
N ARG A 110 12.77 9.51 2.43
CA ARG A 110 13.24 8.53 1.45
C ARG A 110 14.66 8.83 1.00
N GLU A 111 14.96 10.05 0.61
CA GLU A 111 16.26 10.43 0.04
C GLU A 111 17.45 10.15 0.98
N PRO A 112 17.51 10.71 2.20
CA PRO A 112 18.65 10.48 3.09
C PRO A 112 18.82 9.01 3.45
N LEU A 113 17.73 8.29 3.71
CA LEU A 113 17.78 6.86 4.04
C LEU A 113 18.21 6.00 2.84
N SER A 114 17.72 6.30 1.64
CA SER A 114 18.09 5.61 0.40
C SER A 114 19.55 5.85 0.03
N ARG A 115 20.04 7.09 0.18
CA ARG A 115 21.46 7.41 -0.03
C ARG A 115 22.34 6.62 0.94
N HIS A 116 21.98 6.57 2.21
CA HIS A 116 22.76 5.82 3.22
C HIS A 116 22.78 4.31 2.92
N LEU A 117 21.63 3.71 2.61
CA LEU A 117 21.57 2.29 2.24
C LEU A 117 22.36 2.01 0.95
N SER A 118 22.26 2.89 -0.05
CA SER A 118 23.03 2.76 -1.29
C SER A 118 24.54 2.83 -1.05
N PHE A 119 24.98 3.73 -0.17
CA PHE A 119 26.38 3.83 0.24
C PHE A 119 26.86 2.54 0.91
N LEU A 120 26.10 2.00 1.87
CA LEU A 120 26.43 0.73 2.53
C LEU A 120 26.48 -0.43 1.54
N ARG A 121 25.58 -0.45 0.56
CA ARG A 121 25.55 -1.46 -0.51
C ARG A 121 26.82 -1.39 -1.37
N LYS A 122 27.20 -0.20 -1.86
CA LYS A 122 28.44 -0.02 -2.63
C LYS A 122 29.67 -0.43 -1.83
N LYS A 123 29.72 -0.08 -0.54
CA LYS A 123 30.82 -0.47 0.35
C LYS A 123 30.87 -2.00 0.55
N GLN A 124 29.72 -2.63 0.75
CA GLN A 124 29.60 -4.08 0.88
C GLN A 124 30.06 -4.81 -0.40
N GLU A 125 29.69 -4.31 -1.58
CA GLU A 125 30.12 -4.85 -2.88
C GLU A 125 31.64 -4.72 -3.06
N ALA A 126 32.23 -3.57 -2.72
CA ALA A 126 33.68 -3.35 -2.76
C ALA A 126 34.45 -4.26 -1.78
N ASP A 127 33.90 -4.50 -0.58
CA ASP A 127 34.50 -5.44 0.40
C ASP A 127 34.46 -6.89 -0.12
N ARG A 128 33.35 -7.30 -0.78
CA ARG A 128 33.20 -8.63 -1.38
C ARG A 128 34.21 -8.85 -2.52
N GLN A 129 34.44 -7.85 -3.36
CA GLN A 129 35.47 -7.91 -4.40
C GLN A 129 36.89 -8.11 -3.82
N LYS A 130 37.13 -7.62 -2.60
CA LYS A 130 38.39 -7.82 -1.85
C LYS A 130 38.42 -9.13 -1.06
N GLY A 131 37.47 -10.04 -1.28
CA GLY A 131 37.36 -11.32 -0.58
C GLY A 131 36.86 -11.24 0.87
N LYS A 132 36.43 -10.06 1.34
CA LYS A 132 35.92 -9.88 2.71
C LYS A 132 34.43 -10.18 2.78
N LYS A 133 34.02 -10.96 3.79
CA LYS A 133 32.61 -11.18 4.10
C LYS A 133 32.04 -9.92 4.77
N SER A 134 31.33 -9.09 4.00
CA SER A 134 30.66 -7.88 4.49
C SER A 134 29.15 -8.03 4.39
N TRP A 135 28.46 -7.71 5.48
CA TRP A 135 27.00 -7.81 5.64
C TRP A 135 26.40 -6.46 6.11
N GLN A 136 27.10 -5.36 5.88
CA GLN A 136 26.75 -4.05 6.45
C GLN A 136 25.40 -3.53 5.95
N ALA A 137 25.12 -3.62 4.65
CA ALA A 137 23.86 -3.16 4.07
C ALA A 137 22.69 -4.04 4.51
N GLU A 138 22.88 -5.36 4.51
CA GLU A 138 21.87 -6.32 4.95
C GLU A 138 21.54 -6.19 6.44
N ARG A 139 22.56 -5.99 7.29
CA ARG A 139 22.38 -5.74 8.73
C ARG A 139 21.65 -4.43 8.97
N TYR A 140 21.97 -3.37 8.22
CA TYR A 140 21.27 -2.09 8.32
C TYR A 140 19.80 -2.22 7.90
N ALA A 141 19.52 -2.90 6.80
CA ALA A 141 18.18 -3.15 6.29
C ALA A 141 17.32 -3.96 7.28
N ARG A 142 17.85 -5.07 7.81
CA ARG A 142 17.11 -5.97 8.73
C ARG A 142 16.92 -5.40 10.13
N GLY A 143 17.85 -4.57 10.59
CA GLY A 143 17.87 -4.06 11.97
C GLY A 143 17.45 -2.59 12.07
N PRO A 144 18.40 -1.64 12.00
CA PRO A 144 18.14 -0.21 12.14
C PRO A 144 16.99 0.32 11.27
N LEU A 145 16.98 -0.01 9.98
CA LEU A 145 16.00 0.54 9.05
C LEU A 145 14.59 -0.01 9.32
N ARG A 146 14.47 -1.30 9.63
CA ARG A 146 13.22 -1.89 10.11
C ARG A 146 12.69 -1.16 11.35
N LYS A 147 13.54 -0.90 12.33
CA LYS A 147 13.14 -0.15 13.55
C LYS A 147 12.73 1.29 13.24
N ILE A 148 13.34 1.92 12.25
CA ILE A 148 12.94 3.25 11.76
C ILE A 148 11.52 3.19 11.19
N PHE A 149 11.20 2.22 10.33
CA PHE A 149 9.85 2.06 9.79
C PHE A 149 8.81 1.82 10.90
N GLU A 150 9.09 0.90 11.82
CA GLU A 150 8.18 0.63 12.95
C GLU A 150 7.95 1.88 13.83
N ARG A 151 8.95 2.75 13.98
CA ARG A 151 8.80 4.02 14.71
C ARG A 151 7.99 5.04 13.91
N LEU A 152 8.23 5.15 12.61
CA LEU A 152 7.48 6.02 11.73
C LEU A 152 5.99 5.64 11.72
N ASP A 153 5.67 4.36 11.60
CA ASP A 153 4.29 3.86 11.62
C ASP A 153 3.57 4.23 12.94
N ARG A 154 4.27 4.15 14.08
CA ARG A 154 3.73 4.57 15.38
C ARG A 154 3.53 6.09 15.47
N THR A 155 4.50 6.87 14.99
CA THR A 155 4.40 8.33 14.95
C THR A 155 3.22 8.74 14.08
N ASP A 156 3.09 8.19 12.88
CA ASP A 156 1.98 8.49 11.97
C ASP A 156 0.63 8.02 12.53
N GLY A 157 0.61 6.88 13.23
CA GLY A 157 -0.58 6.41 13.95
C GLY A 157 -1.07 7.35 15.06
N ARG A 158 -0.17 8.12 15.70
CA ARG A 158 -0.52 9.12 16.72
C ARG A 158 -1.22 10.35 16.11
N TRP A 159 -0.74 10.81 14.95
CA TRP A 159 -1.31 11.95 14.25
C TRP A 159 -2.59 11.57 13.49
N LEU A 160 -2.53 10.49 12.70
CA LEU A 160 -3.65 9.96 11.95
C LEU A 160 -4.53 9.10 12.86
N THR A 161 -5.29 9.73 13.74
CA THR A 161 -6.32 9.02 14.54
C THR A 161 -7.48 8.58 13.62
N PRO A 162 -8.30 7.58 14.01
CA PRO A 162 -9.49 7.22 13.25
C PRO A 162 -10.44 8.41 13.01
N GLY A 163 -10.60 9.28 14.02
CA GLY A 163 -11.39 10.51 13.91
C GLY A 163 -10.82 11.52 12.91
N TYR A 164 -9.50 11.69 12.90
CA TYR A 164 -8.81 12.54 11.92
C TYR A 164 -9.02 12.03 10.49
N ARG A 165 -8.79 10.74 10.25
CA ARG A 165 -8.97 10.12 8.91
C ARG A 165 -10.41 10.20 8.42
N SER A 166 -11.36 9.87 9.30
CA SER A 166 -12.78 9.93 8.97
C SER A 166 -13.23 11.34 8.61
N LEU A 167 -12.75 12.34 9.35
CA LEU A 167 -13.06 13.75 9.07
C LEU A 167 -12.46 14.19 7.73
N ALA A 168 -11.20 13.86 7.47
CA ALA A 168 -10.53 14.19 6.20
C ALA A 168 -11.31 13.62 4.99
N GLY A 169 -11.69 12.34 5.03
CA GLY A 169 -12.43 11.72 3.93
C GLY A 169 -13.87 12.24 3.78
N ARG A 170 -14.59 12.44 4.89
CA ARG A 170 -15.98 12.93 4.86
C ARG A 170 -16.07 14.35 4.30
N GLU A 171 -15.17 15.22 4.71
CA GLU A 171 -15.17 16.64 4.34
C GLU A 171 -14.34 16.93 3.07
N ARG A 172 -13.87 15.88 2.37
CA ARG A 172 -13.04 15.99 1.16
C ARG A 172 -11.75 16.81 1.36
N LEU A 173 -11.16 16.68 2.55
CA LEU A 173 -9.89 17.28 2.94
C LEU A 173 -8.77 16.24 2.89
N ASP A 174 -8.67 15.48 1.80
CA ASP A 174 -7.74 14.35 1.67
C ASP A 174 -6.27 14.74 1.87
N ASP A 175 -5.91 15.98 1.55
CA ASP A 175 -4.57 16.54 1.77
C ASP A 175 -4.14 16.52 3.26
N LEU A 176 -5.08 16.50 4.21
CA LEU A 176 -4.78 16.32 5.64
C LEU A 176 -4.06 14.99 5.90
N LEU A 177 -4.33 13.94 5.11
CA LEU A 177 -3.71 12.62 5.28
C LEU A 177 -2.20 12.63 4.97
N TYR A 178 -1.74 13.64 4.22
CA TYR A 178 -0.36 13.79 3.79
C TYR A 178 0.26 15.12 4.25
N LEU A 179 -0.31 15.73 5.30
CA LEU A 179 0.04 17.06 5.81
C LEU A 179 1.56 17.34 5.87
N PRO A 180 2.45 16.46 6.37
CA PRO A 180 3.90 16.71 6.45
C PRO A 180 4.58 16.98 5.10
N GLN A 181 3.97 16.51 4.02
CA GLN A 181 4.51 16.57 2.66
C GLN A 181 4.12 17.87 1.93
N LEU A 182 3.06 18.53 2.41
CA LEU A 182 2.50 19.68 1.73
C LEU A 182 3.46 20.87 1.73
N ASN A 183 3.42 21.64 0.64
CA ASN A 183 4.12 22.91 0.51
C ASN A 183 3.24 24.09 0.99
N LYS A 184 3.80 25.31 1.03
CA LYS A 184 3.11 26.50 1.53
C LYS A 184 1.82 26.83 0.76
N HIS A 185 1.81 26.62 -0.55
CA HIS A 185 0.64 26.87 -1.39
C HIS A 185 -0.46 25.83 -1.12
N GLN A 186 -0.11 24.54 -1.08
CA GLN A 186 -1.07 23.48 -0.74
C GLN A 186 -1.68 23.68 0.64
N ILE A 187 -0.89 24.11 1.63
CA ILE A 187 -1.40 24.47 2.96
C ILE A 187 -2.36 25.66 2.91
N GLN A 188 -2.12 26.65 2.04
CA GLN A 188 -3.07 27.75 1.84
C GLN A 188 -4.40 27.23 1.28
N THR A 189 -4.37 26.41 0.22
CA THR A 189 -5.58 25.84 -0.37
C THR A 189 -6.35 25.01 0.66
N LEU A 190 -5.65 24.12 1.37
CA LEU A 190 -6.23 23.28 2.41
C LEU A 190 -6.83 24.12 3.55
N ALA A 191 -6.17 25.21 3.95
CA ALA A 191 -6.68 26.12 4.96
C ALA A 191 -7.97 26.83 4.51
N THR A 192 -8.04 27.27 3.24
CA THR A 192 -9.25 27.86 2.67
C THR A 192 -10.40 26.85 2.65
N MET A 193 -10.15 25.61 2.23
CA MET A 193 -11.16 24.54 2.23
C MET A 193 -11.61 24.19 3.66
N THR A 194 -10.69 24.11 4.61
CA THR A 194 -11.00 23.83 6.01
C THR A 194 -11.84 24.95 6.61
N ALA A 195 -11.48 26.21 6.37
CA ALA A 195 -12.25 27.36 6.82
C ALA A 195 -13.67 27.38 6.24
N ALA A 196 -13.81 27.09 4.94
CA ALA A 196 -15.12 26.97 4.29
C ALA A 196 -15.97 25.85 4.89
N MET A 197 -15.38 24.68 5.17
CA MET A 197 -16.06 23.58 5.86
C MET A 197 -16.54 24.02 7.26
N PHE A 198 -15.70 24.72 8.04
CA PHE A 198 -16.09 25.23 9.34
C PHE A 198 -17.21 26.28 9.24
N SER A 199 -17.20 27.15 8.22
CA SER A 199 -18.28 28.12 7.99
C SER A 199 -19.59 27.43 7.67
N SER A 200 -19.60 26.51 6.71
CA SER A 200 -20.80 25.76 6.31
C SER A 200 -21.34 24.91 7.47
N THR A 201 -20.45 24.28 8.24
CA THR A 201 -20.84 23.51 9.43
C THR A 201 -21.42 24.42 10.51
N PHE A 202 -20.86 25.63 10.70
CA PHE A 202 -21.40 26.62 11.64
C PHE A 202 -22.83 27.01 11.27
N GLU A 203 -23.05 27.39 10.01
CA GLU A 203 -24.38 27.76 9.47
C GLU A 203 -25.39 26.64 9.70
N THR A 204 -25.03 25.41 9.29
CA THR A 204 -25.89 24.22 9.47
C THR A 204 -26.23 23.95 10.94
N LEU A 205 -25.26 24.12 11.85
CA LEU A 205 -25.48 23.93 13.28
C LEU A 205 -26.39 25.02 13.86
N CYS A 206 -26.23 26.27 13.44
CA CYS A 206 -27.08 27.37 13.88
C CYS A 206 -28.53 27.14 13.46
N ASP A 207 -28.77 26.73 12.21
CA ASP A 207 -30.10 26.36 11.71
C ASP A 207 -30.70 25.21 12.53
N GLY A 208 -29.90 24.16 12.76
CA GLY A 208 -30.32 22.97 13.53
C GLY A 208 -30.61 23.26 15.01
N PHE A 209 -29.96 24.26 15.61
CA PHE A 209 -30.22 24.69 16.99
C PHE A 209 -31.37 25.70 17.13
N GLY A 210 -32.04 26.04 16.02
CA GLY A 210 -33.24 26.85 16.04
C GLY A 210 -32.98 28.35 15.98
N ALA A 211 -31.97 28.78 15.21
CA ALA A 211 -31.95 30.14 14.68
C ALA A 211 -33.22 30.36 13.82
N ARG A 212 -34.32 30.78 14.45
CA ARG A 212 -35.59 31.10 13.79
C ARG A 212 -35.72 32.62 13.66
N ASP A 213 -36.42 33.05 12.61
CA ASP A 213 -36.71 34.46 12.33
C ASP A 213 -35.48 35.37 12.09
N GLY A 214 -34.32 34.78 11.77
CA GLY A 214 -33.10 35.51 11.44
C GLY A 214 -32.29 36.00 12.65
N GLU A 215 -32.72 35.70 13.88
CA GLU A 215 -32.01 36.10 15.10
C GLU A 215 -31.03 35.02 15.56
N LEU A 216 -29.74 35.33 15.47
CA LEU A 216 -28.65 34.48 15.97
C LEU A 216 -28.38 34.78 17.45
N THR A 217 -28.98 33.99 18.34
CA THR A 217 -28.78 34.14 19.80
C THR A 217 -27.41 33.64 20.26
N MET A 218 -26.91 34.20 21.37
CA MET A 218 -25.64 33.78 21.98
C MET A 218 -25.63 32.30 22.39
N ASP A 219 -26.76 31.78 22.86
CA ASP A 219 -26.90 30.37 23.25
C ASP A 219 -26.76 29.42 22.05
N VAL A 220 -27.35 29.79 20.91
CA VAL A 220 -27.22 29.03 19.65
C VAL A 220 -25.78 29.05 19.17
N MET A 221 -25.15 30.24 19.13
CA MET A 221 -23.75 30.38 18.75
C MET A 221 -22.81 29.58 19.65
N LEU A 222 -23.07 29.54 20.97
CA LEU A 222 -22.24 28.82 21.92
C LEU A 222 -22.34 27.31 21.70
N LYS A 223 -23.54 26.78 21.46
CA LYS A 223 -23.76 25.36 21.12
C LYS A 223 -23.04 25.00 19.82
N ALA A 224 -23.18 25.83 18.79
CA ALA A 224 -22.49 25.64 17.51
C ALA A 224 -20.96 25.67 17.67
N TYR A 225 -20.43 26.66 18.39
CA TYR A 225 -19.01 26.76 18.70
C TYR A 225 -18.49 25.51 19.42
N ARG A 226 -19.19 25.00 20.46
CA ARG A 226 -18.76 23.79 21.19
C ARG A 226 -18.70 22.55 20.28
N MET A 227 -19.58 22.46 19.28
CA MET A 227 -19.53 21.40 18.28
C MET A 227 -18.35 21.57 17.32
N LEU A 228 -18.13 22.77 16.79
CA LEU A 228 -16.97 23.08 15.94
C LEU A 228 -15.64 22.86 16.68
N ALA A 229 -15.58 23.23 17.96
CA ALA A 229 -14.43 23.03 18.82
C ALA A 229 -14.03 21.55 18.90
N ARG A 230 -15.01 20.64 19.01
CA ARG A 230 -14.77 19.19 18.99
C ARG A 230 -14.20 18.73 17.65
N ILE A 231 -14.64 19.31 16.53
CA ILE A 231 -14.12 19.01 15.19
C ILE A 231 -12.66 19.48 15.09
N ALA A 232 -12.35 20.70 15.53
CA ALA A 232 -10.99 21.24 15.53
C ALA A 232 -10.04 20.40 16.41
N LEU A 233 -10.50 19.94 17.58
CA LEU A 233 -9.73 19.03 18.44
C LEU A 233 -9.44 17.69 17.77
N ARG A 234 -10.35 17.14 16.96
CA ARG A 234 -10.08 15.93 16.15
C ARG A 234 -8.99 16.16 15.10
N LEU A 235 -8.80 17.41 14.67
CA LEU A 235 -7.70 17.84 13.80
C LEU A 235 -6.42 18.20 14.57
N HIS A 236 -6.37 17.90 15.88
CA HIS A 236 -5.27 18.27 16.78
C HIS A 236 -5.03 19.78 16.89
N ILE A 237 -6.06 20.59 16.66
CA ILE A 237 -5.99 22.04 16.71
C ILE A 237 -6.82 22.54 17.89
N MET A 238 -6.15 23.21 18.83
CA MET A 238 -6.81 23.82 19.97
C MET A 238 -7.72 24.98 19.51
N PRO A 239 -9.04 24.91 19.79
CA PRO A 239 -9.98 25.97 19.44
C PRO A 239 -9.66 27.28 20.20
N PRO A 240 -9.91 28.46 19.59
CA PRO A 240 -9.70 29.73 20.27
C PRO A 240 -10.60 29.88 21.50
N HIS A 241 -10.04 30.24 22.65
CA HIS A 241 -10.81 30.42 23.91
C HIS A 241 -11.56 29.16 24.40
N TYR A 242 -11.07 27.97 24.05
CA TYR A 242 -11.73 26.70 24.38
C TYR A 242 -12.09 26.55 25.86
N GLU A 243 -11.16 26.78 26.77
CA GLU A 243 -11.39 26.62 28.22
C GLU A 243 -12.44 27.61 28.74
N ALA A 244 -12.35 28.88 28.31
CA ALA A 244 -13.27 29.94 28.74
C ALA A 244 -14.71 29.74 28.23
N LEU A 245 -14.87 29.10 27.07
CA LEU A 245 -16.17 28.87 26.43
C LEU A 245 -16.78 27.49 26.73
N ASN A 246 -16.00 26.56 27.29
CA ASN A 246 -16.44 25.19 27.58
C ASN A 246 -16.68 24.90 29.07
N LYS A 247 -16.60 25.92 29.94
CA LYS A 247 -17.00 25.86 31.35
C LYS A 247 -18.52 26.01 31.55
N SER A 248 -18.99 25.82 32.78
CA SER A 248 -20.41 25.97 33.17
C SER A 248 -20.95 27.38 32.92
N GLU A 249 -20.15 28.39 33.26
CA GLU A 249 -20.45 29.82 33.06
C GLU A 249 -19.49 30.40 32.00
N PRO A 250 -19.85 30.29 30.71
CA PRO A 250 -18.98 30.69 29.60
C PRO A 250 -18.85 32.21 29.51
N ASP A 251 -17.66 32.67 29.14
CA ASP A 251 -17.43 34.08 28.79
C ASP A 251 -17.90 34.35 27.36
N THR A 252 -19.15 34.78 27.21
CA THR A 252 -19.81 34.93 25.89
C THR A 252 -19.24 36.08 25.06
N GLU A 253 -18.50 37.02 25.65
CA GLU A 253 -17.88 38.13 24.91
C GLU A 253 -16.79 37.64 23.95
N LEU A 254 -16.16 36.50 24.27
CA LEU A 254 -15.10 35.89 23.46
C LEU A 254 -15.64 35.10 22.25
N LEU A 255 -16.94 34.80 22.25
CA LEU A 255 -17.57 33.87 21.31
C LEU A 255 -17.51 34.35 19.85
N PRO A 256 -17.85 35.62 19.50
CA PRO A 256 -17.77 36.09 18.12
C PRO A 256 -16.33 35.99 17.57
N GLY A 257 -15.34 36.41 18.36
CA GLY A 257 -13.93 36.33 17.98
C GLY A 257 -13.42 34.90 17.82
N ALA A 258 -13.94 33.96 18.62
CA ALA A 258 -13.61 32.55 18.49
C ALA A 258 -14.17 31.93 17.21
N ILE A 259 -15.43 32.20 16.89
CA ILE A 259 -16.09 31.72 15.65
C ILE A 259 -15.39 32.30 14.42
N LEU A 260 -15.13 33.61 14.40
CA LEU A 260 -14.44 34.28 13.29
C LEU A 260 -13.07 33.65 12.99
N ARG A 261 -12.33 33.23 14.02
CA ARG A 261 -11.05 32.52 13.81
C ARG A 261 -11.26 31.12 13.26
N LEU A 262 -12.24 30.37 13.76
CA LEU A 262 -12.56 29.03 13.26
C LEU A 262 -13.07 29.02 11.83
N THR A 263 -13.62 30.12 11.31
CA THR A 263 -14.04 30.26 9.91
C THR A 263 -13.05 31.04 9.05
N CYS A 264 -11.89 31.43 9.60
CA CYS A 264 -10.89 32.23 8.89
C CYS A 264 -9.78 31.37 8.26
N ALA A 265 -9.60 31.48 6.95
CA ALA A 265 -8.57 30.78 6.21
C ALA A 265 -7.14 31.09 6.70
N ASP A 266 -6.83 32.36 7.01
CA ASP A 266 -5.51 32.75 7.49
C ASP A 266 -5.17 32.17 8.86
N TRP A 267 -6.18 32.04 9.73
CA TRP A 267 -5.99 31.38 11.02
C TRP A 267 -5.68 29.89 10.83
N TRP A 268 -6.46 29.19 9.99
CA TRP A 268 -6.22 27.79 9.65
C TRP A 268 -4.87 27.58 8.99
N LYS A 269 -4.44 28.47 8.09
CA LYS A 269 -3.13 28.41 7.45
C LYS A 269 -2.01 28.38 8.49
N ARG A 270 -2.07 29.26 9.49
CA ARG A 270 -1.07 29.31 10.57
C ARG A 270 -1.09 28.03 11.39
N LYS A 271 -2.28 27.52 11.75
CA LYS A 271 -2.44 26.31 12.57
C LYS A 271 -2.00 25.04 11.83
N LEU A 272 -2.45 24.85 10.60
CA LEU A 272 -2.06 23.72 9.76
C LEU A 272 -0.57 23.75 9.41
N TRP A 273 0.02 24.94 9.18
CA TRP A 273 1.46 25.06 8.96
C TRP A 273 2.27 24.64 10.19
N LEU A 274 1.86 25.08 11.38
CA LEU A 274 2.51 24.67 12.64
C LEU A 274 2.42 23.15 12.82
N LEU A 275 1.22 22.59 12.70
CA LEU A 275 0.95 21.15 12.83
C LEU A 275 1.79 20.33 11.83
N ARG A 276 1.87 20.80 10.58
CA ARG A 276 2.69 20.22 9.51
C ARG A 276 4.17 20.20 9.88
N CYS A 277 4.69 21.29 10.45
CA CYS A 277 6.08 21.40 10.89
C CYS A 277 6.38 20.47 12.07
N GLU A 278 5.49 20.44 13.08
CA GLU A 278 5.63 19.57 14.25
C GLU A 278 5.63 18.08 13.87
N TRP A 279 4.66 17.67 13.04
CA TRP A 279 4.57 16.28 12.58
C TRP A 279 5.78 15.89 11.72
N ARG A 280 6.19 16.73 10.76
CA ARG A 280 7.38 16.46 9.94
C ARG A 280 8.64 16.31 10.81
N GLU A 281 8.80 17.15 11.82
CA GLU A 281 9.93 17.08 12.74
C GLU A 281 9.89 15.80 13.60
N GLU A 282 8.71 15.39 14.08
CA GLU A 282 8.55 14.10 14.77
C GLU A 282 8.92 12.91 13.87
N GLN A 283 8.53 12.93 12.59
CA GLN A 283 8.93 11.90 11.62
C GLN A 283 10.45 11.88 11.40
N LEU A 284 11.09 13.05 11.29
CA LEU A 284 12.54 13.14 11.14
C LEU A 284 13.29 12.63 12.39
N ARG A 285 12.77 12.87 13.59
CA ARG A 285 13.27 12.27 14.85
C ARG A 285 13.05 10.75 14.90
N ALA A 286 11.89 10.27 14.45
CA ALA A 286 11.58 8.85 14.33
C ALA A 286 12.52 8.13 13.35
N ALA A 287 12.90 8.81 12.26
CA ALA A 287 13.85 8.32 11.27
C ALA A 287 15.32 8.45 11.67
N CYS A 288 15.63 8.93 12.88
CA CYS A 288 16.99 9.22 13.35
C CYS A 288 17.76 10.23 12.49
N LEU A 289 17.06 11.06 11.72
CA LEU A 289 17.64 12.13 10.89
C LEU A 289 17.88 13.40 11.71
N VAL A 290 17.28 13.48 12.89
CA VAL A 290 17.58 14.47 13.94
C VAL A 290 18.16 13.72 15.12
N SER A 291 19.45 13.92 15.37
CA SER A 291 20.23 13.21 16.37
C SER A 291 21.44 14.03 16.79
N ARG A 292 22.01 13.75 17.97
CA ARG A 292 23.24 14.41 18.44
C ARG A 292 24.40 14.37 17.42
N LYS A 293 24.44 13.36 16.53
CA LYS A 293 25.49 13.20 15.51
C LYS A 293 25.17 13.87 14.18
N THR A 294 23.89 14.08 13.86
CA THR A 294 23.43 14.59 12.56
C THR A 294 22.96 16.04 12.67
N SER A 295 21.97 16.28 13.53
CA SER A 295 21.47 17.61 13.87
C SER A 295 20.93 17.57 15.32
N PRO A 296 21.64 18.17 16.30
CA PRO A 296 21.37 17.92 17.72
C PRO A 296 19.98 18.33 18.22
N TYR A 297 19.41 19.41 17.68
CA TYR A 297 18.20 20.03 18.23
C TYR A 297 17.01 19.96 17.27
N LEU A 298 17.24 20.29 16.00
CA LEU A 298 16.19 20.36 14.98
C LEU A 298 16.72 20.01 13.59
N SER A 299 15.84 19.68 12.67
CA SER A 299 16.18 19.42 11.27
C SER A 299 16.70 20.67 10.54
N GLN A 300 17.46 20.47 9.47
CA GLN A 300 17.91 21.59 8.61
C GLN A 300 16.72 22.38 8.02
N ASP A 301 15.63 21.67 7.69
CA ASP A 301 14.39 22.29 7.20
C ASP A 301 13.81 23.23 8.25
N ALA A 302 13.66 22.77 9.50
CA ALA A 302 13.17 23.62 10.59
C ALA A 302 14.10 24.82 10.85
N LEU A 303 15.42 24.64 10.73
CA LEU A 303 16.40 25.69 10.99
C LEU A 303 16.33 26.79 9.93
N SER A 304 16.23 26.39 8.67
CA SER A 304 16.08 27.30 7.54
C SER A 304 14.78 28.11 7.63
N GLU A 305 13.66 27.48 7.98
CA GLU A 305 12.39 28.18 8.18
C GLU A 305 12.48 29.18 9.35
N PHE A 306 13.10 28.79 10.47
CA PHE A 306 13.30 29.69 11.61
C PHE A 306 14.14 30.92 11.23
N ARG A 307 15.23 30.72 10.48
CA ARG A 307 16.09 31.81 9.99
C ARG A 307 15.34 32.72 9.03
N ALA A 308 14.60 32.14 8.07
CA ALA A 308 13.79 32.90 7.12
C ALA A 308 12.71 33.75 7.83
N GLN A 309 12.10 33.22 8.89
CA GLN A 309 11.14 33.98 9.69
C GLN A 309 11.80 35.16 10.41
N ARG A 310 12.97 34.95 11.04
CA ARG A 310 13.71 36.03 11.69
C ARG A 310 14.17 37.10 10.71
N GLU A 311 14.60 36.70 9.52
CA GLU A 311 14.99 37.62 8.44
C GLU A 311 13.81 38.50 8.02
N LYS A 312 12.64 37.91 7.75
CA LYS A 312 11.42 38.67 7.44
C LYS A 312 11.04 39.65 8.55
N THR A 313 11.12 39.23 9.82
CA THR A 313 10.85 40.13 10.95
C THR A 313 11.85 41.28 11.01
N ARG A 314 13.15 40.99 10.81
CA ARG A 314 14.19 42.01 10.79
C ARG A 314 13.97 43.02 9.65
N ASP A 315 13.67 42.53 8.46
CA ASP A 315 13.50 43.38 7.28
C ASP A 315 12.22 44.23 7.41
N PHE A 316 11.16 43.68 8.00
CA PHE A 316 9.99 44.46 8.44
C PHE A 316 10.41 45.55 9.42
N LEU A 317 11.10 45.24 10.53
CA LEU A 317 11.51 46.27 11.50
C LEU A 317 12.38 47.35 10.88
N LYS A 318 13.30 46.99 9.97
CA LYS A 318 14.12 47.95 9.22
C LYS A 318 13.28 48.90 8.37
N SER A 319 12.21 48.42 7.72
CA SER A 319 11.34 49.30 6.92
C SER A 319 10.53 50.30 7.76
N PHE A 320 10.47 50.13 9.09
CA PHE A 320 9.81 51.06 10.02
C PHE A 320 10.78 51.91 10.84
N MET A 321 12.10 51.74 10.68
CA MET A 321 13.05 52.66 11.29
C MET A 321 13.08 53.95 10.47
N LEU A 322 12.40 54.99 10.97
CA LEU A 322 12.51 56.35 10.44
C LEU A 322 13.92 56.87 10.72
N GLU A 323 14.60 57.37 9.69
CA GLU A 323 15.82 58.17 9.84
C GLU A 323 15.39 59.55 10.34
N ASN A 324 15.84 59.97 11.52
CA ASN A 324 15.67 61.35 11.97
C ASN A 324 16.66 62.22 11.15
N GLU A 325 16.13 63.09 10.30
CA GLU A 325 16.90 64.16 9.63
C GLU A 325 17.35 65.25 10.62
#